data_AF-A0A932S3C7-F1
#
_entry.id   AF-A0A932S3C7-F1
#
_cell.length_a   1.000
_cell.length_b   1.000
_cell.length_c   1.000
_cell.angle_alpha   90.00
_cell.angle_beta   90.00
_cell.angle_gamma   90.00
#
_symmetry.space_group_name_H-M   'P 1'
#
loop_
_entity.id
_entity.type
_entity.pdbx_description
1 polymer ?
#
loop_
_entity_poly.entity_id
_entity_poly.type
_entity_poly.pdbx_seq_one_letter_code
_entity_poly.pdbx_strand_id
1 'polypeptide(L)'
;MCQHDTKQHQHLTASEKTTSTSRRKRLWDLSRDTHCPVVGVCIPLSVLRRLVSKVLGGIPQADDYEIHVGAIAECGHRNRMSETLQEDLDRRYALTIKRFRAAKTAEALTQLWLDAIYQGDVAGAFWAGLTHPMCDTGLQEGMCRDMHMLQHQAGATVRADIVRFNALLEENAVLGREMGRHQDRHARLMKEKTSEVDKLQQQIVQLRAENIGKDSVIAYLTNDLQQLREAVPELESRQKLQQKINQMQHRQQELEQQLRD
;
A
#
# COMPACT_ATOMS: atom_id res chain seq x y z
N MET A 1 11.70 -24.51 -58.28
CA MET A 1 10.34 -25.11 -58.21
C MET A 1 10.14 -25.58 -56.77
N CYS A 2 9.12 -25.19 -56.01
CA CYS A 2 7.77 -24.80 -56.37
C CYS A 2 7.34 -23.49 -55.68
N GLN A 3 6.79 -22.61 -56.50
CA GLN A 3 5.94 -21.49 -56.11
C GLN A 3 4.68 -22.03 -55.44
N HIS A 4 4.21 -21.40 -54.37
CA HIS A 4 2.82 -21.58 -53.92
C HIS A 4 2.11 -20.24 -54.04
N ASP A 5 1.16 -20.25 -54.96
CA ASP A 5 0.41 -19.13 -55.50
C ASP A 5 -0.39 -18.37 -54.46
N THR A 6 -0.19 -17.05 -54.48
CA THR A 6 -1.11 -16.04 -53.98
C THR A 6 -2.36 -16.04 -54.87
N LYS A 7 -3.44 -16.71 -54.46
CA LYS A 7 -4.75 -16.56 -55.12
C LYS A 7 -5.63 -15.55 -54.38
N GLN A 8 -5.78 -14.41 -55.06
CA GLN A 8 -6.75 -13.37 -54.82
C GLN A 8 -8.17 -13.96 -54.78
N HIS A 9 -8.89 -13.76 -53.67
CA HIS A 9 -10.34 -13.84 -53.66
C HIS A 9 -10.92 -12.44 -53.85
N GLN A 10 -11.03 -12.03 -55.11
CA GLN A 10 -11.97 -10.99 -55.51
C GLN A 10 -13.37 -11.61 -55.50
N HIS A 11 -14.15 -11.32 -54.47
CA HIS A 11 -15.60 -11.40 -54.56
C HIS A 11 -16.13 -9.96 -54.49
N LEU A 12 -16.28 -9.34 -55.66
CA LEU A 12 -17.05 -8.12 -55.81
C LEU A 12 -18.52 -8.49 -55.61
N THR A 13 -19.08 -8.17 -54.45
CA THR A 13 -20.51 -7.98 -54.28
C THR A 13 -20.79 -6.48 -54.32
N ALA A 14 -21.78 -6.13 -55.14
CA ALA A 14 -22.17 -4.76 -55.44
C ALA A 14 -22.36 -3.95 -54.14
N SER A 15 -21.63 -2.84 -54.05
CA SER A 15 -21.79 -1.84 -53.00
C SER A 15 -23.21 -1.26 -53.10
N GLU A 16 -24.10 -1.73 -52.23
CA GLU A 16 -25.31 -1.01 -51.89
C GLU A 16 -24.90 0.39 -51.43
N LYS A 17 -25.21 1.39 -52.25
CA LYS A 17 -25.06 2.80 -51.89
C LYS A 17 -25.99 3.06 -50.71
N THR A 18 -25.45 2.93 -49.50
CA THR A 18 -26.10 3.45 -48.31
C THR A 18 -26.27 4.94 -48.51
N THR A 19 -27.52 5.39 -48.51
CA THR A 19 -27.86 6.81 -48.57
C THR A 19 -27.28 7.48 -47.33
N SER A 20 -26.10 8.10 -47.51
CA SER A 20 -25.40 8.86 -46.48
C SER A 20 -26.28 10.02 -46.03
N THR A 21 -27.09 9.79 -45.00
CA THR A 21 -27.81 10.87 -44.33
C THR A 21 -26.79 11.62 -43.47
N SER A 22 -26.82 12.95 -43.49
CA SER A 22 -25.92 13.77 -42.66
C SER A 22 -26.20 13.65 -41.16
N ARG A 23 -27.15 12.80 -40.75
CA ARG A 23 -27.62 12.64 -39.37
C ARG A 23 -26.90 11.46 -38.73
N ARG A 24 -26.56 11.62 -37.45
CA ARG A 24 -26.04 10.50 -36.64
C ARG A 24 -27.04 9.34 -36.63
N LYS A 25 -26.53 8.12 -36.80
CA LYS A 25 -27.28 6.87 -36.61
C LYS A 25 -27.76 6.77 -35.15
N ARG A 26 -28.89 6.11 -34.92
CA ARG A 26 -29.38 5.76 -33.57
C ARG A 26 -28.89 4.37 -33.18
N LEU A 27 -28.97 4.03 -31.90
CA LEU A 27 -28.62 2.73 -31.35
C LEU A 27 -29.30 1.58 -32.10
N TRP A 28 -30.59 1.74 -32.39
CA TRP A 28 -31.40 0.77 -33.14
C TRP A 28 -31.19 0.80 -34.65
N ASP A 29 -30.40 1.75 -35.18
CA ASP A 29 -29.97 1.76 -36.58
C ASP A 29 -28.62 1.05 -36.76
N LEU A 30 -27.94 0.65 -35.66
CA LEU A 30 -26.65 -0.04 -35.71
C LEU A 30 -26.82 -1.55 -35.92
N SER A 31 -25.79 -2.18 -36.49
CA SER A 31 -25.74 -3.63 -36.67
C SER A 31 -25.67 -4.37 -35.33
N ARG A 32 -26.21 -5.59 -35.28
CA ARG A 32 -26.37 -6.37 -34.04
C ARG A 32 -25.06 -6.71 -33.33
N ASP A 33 -24.00 -6.90 -34.10
CA ASP A 33 -22.63 -7.14 -33.61
C ASP A 33 -22.06 -5.96 -32.81
N THR A 34 -22.59 -4.75 -33.01
CA THR A 34 -22.17 -3.56 -32.26
C THR A 34 -22.84 -3.46 -30.88
N HIS A 35 -24.00 -4.09 -30.67
CA HIS A 35 -24.81 -3.85 -29.48
C HIS A 35 -24.15 -4.38 -28.20
N CYS A 36 -23.57 -5.58 -28.26
CA CYS A 36 -22.85 -6.16 -27.12
C CYS A 36 -21.69 -5.26 -26.64
N PRO A 37 -20.73 -4.87 -27.49
CA PRO A 37 -19.65 -3.99 -27.05
C PRO A 37 -20.14 -2.59 -26.68
N VAL A 38 -21.17 -2.04 -27.32
CA VAL A 38 -21.76 -0.75 -26.90
C VAL A 38 -22.32 -0.84 -25.48
N VAL A 39 -23.15 -1.84 -25.18
CA VAL A 39 -23.74 -1.99 -23.84
C VAL A 39 -22.66 -2.37 -22.81
N GLY A 40 -21.73 -3.25 -23.16
CA GLY A 40 -20.73 -3.79 -22.24
C GLY A 40 -19.58 -2.85 -21.93
N VAL A 41 -19.22 -1.94 -22.85
CA VAL A 41 -18.08 -1.02 -22.69
C VAL A 41 -18.53 0.42 -22.44
N CYS A 42 -19.59 0.87 -23.12
CA CYS A 42 -20.01 2.26 -23.08
C CYS A 42 -20.99 2.57 -21.95
N ILE A 43 -21.50 1.56 -21.23
CA ILE A 43 -22.43 1.74 -20.12
C ILE A 43 -21.90 1.00 -18.91
N PRO A 44 -21.52 1.70 -17.83
CA PRO A 44 -21.16 1.03 -16.58
C PRO A 44 -22.29 0.13 -16.09
N LEU A 45 -21.97 -1.06 -15.60
CA LEU A 45 -22.97 -2.05 -15.19
C LEU A 45 -23.97 -1.53 -14.14
N SER A 46 -23.48 -0.71 -13.19
CA SER A 46 -24.31 -0.05 -12.18
C SER A 46 -25.28 0.98 -12.77
N VAL A 47 -24.91 1.61 -13.88
CA VAL A 47 -25.78 2.51 -14.65
C VAL A 47 -26.78 1.67 -15.43
N LEU A 48 -26.34 0.62 -16.12
CA LEU A 48 -27.22 -0.26 -16.88
C LEU A 48 -28.35 -0.82 -16.00
N ARG A 49 -28.01 -1.35 -14.82
CA ARG A 49 -28.99 -1.82 -13.83
C ARG A 49 -30.01 -0.75 -13.48
N ARG A 50 -29.57 0.49 -13.25
CA ARG A 50 -30.46 1.63 -12.93
C ARG A 50 -31.38 2.01 -14.09
N LEU A 51 -30.86 2.00 -15.33
CA LEU A 51 -31.65 2.27 -16.52
C LEU A 51 -32.72 1.18 -16.70
N VAL A 52 -32.34 -0.08 -16.52
CA VAL A 52 -33.27 -1.21 -16.57
C VAL A 52 -34.33 -1.08 -15.47
N SER A 53 -33.94 -0.78 -14.23
CA SER A 53 -34.89 -0.54 -13.14
C SER A 53 -35.91 0.55 -13.48
N LYS A 54 -35.44 1.65 -14.08
CA LYS A 54 -36.27 2.79 -14.48
C LYS A 54 -37.28 2.40 -15.57
N VAL A 55 -36.88 1.57 -16.52
CA VAL A 55 -37.77 1.11 -17.60
C VAL A 55 -38.81 0.13 -17.08
N LEU A 56 -38.40 -0.82 -16.22
CA LEU A 56 -39.28 -1.86 -15.66
C LEU A 56 -40.15 -1.38 -14.49
N GLY A 57 -39.83 -0.23 -13.88
CA GLY A 57 -40.59 0.31 -12.75
C GLY A 57 -40.33 -0.40 -11.41
N GLY A 58 -39.17 -1.06 -11.27
CA GLY A 58 -38.81 -1.82 -10.07
C GLY A 58 -37.34 -2.25 -10.09
N ILE A 59 -36.86 -2.88 -9.01
CA ILE A 59 -35.48 -3.40 -8.95
C ILE A 59 -35.44 -4.76 -9.67
N PRO A 60 -34.64 -4.91 -10.76
CA PRO A 60 -34.47 -6.19 -11.43
C PRO A 60 -33.91 -7.22 -10.45
N GLN A 61 -34.58 -8.35 -10.31
CA GLN A 61 -34.09 -9.52 -9.57
C GLN A 61 -33.06 -10.34 -10.38
N ALA A 62 -32.86 -9.97 -11.64
CA ALA A 62 -31.93 -10.58 -12.56
C ALA A 62 -30.46 -10.31 -12.19
N ASP A 63 -29.60 -11.27 -12.53
CA ASP A 63 -28.16 -11.11 -12.39
C ASP A 63 -27.57 -10.16 -13.46
N ASP A 64 -26.28 -9.84 -13.33
CA ASP A 64 -25.63 -8.90 -14.24
C ASP A 64 -25.57 -9.39 -15.70
N TYR A 65 -25.47 -10.71 -15.91
CA TYR A 65 -25.45 -11.30 -17.24
C TYR A 65 -26.83 -11.20 -17.90
N GLU A 66 -27.89 -11.55 -17.17
CA GLU A 66 -29.27 -11.46 -17.62
C GLU A 66 -29.67 -10.02 -17.95
N ILE A 67 -29.29 -9.05 -17.11
CA ILE A 67 -29.51 -7.62 -17.38
C ILE A 67 -28.80 -7.19 -18.66
N HIS A 68 -27.55 -7.63 -18.86
CA HIS A 68 -26.75 -7.27 -20.02
C HIS A 68 -27.33 -7.84 -21.32
N VAL A 69 -27.60 -9.14 -21.37
CA VAL A 69 -28.16 -9.80 -22.57
C VAL A 69 -29.57 -9.28 -22.86
N GLY A 70 -30.39 -9.09 -21.83
CA GLY A 70 -31.72 -8.50 -21.97
C GLY A 70 -31.67 -7.09 -22.57
N ALA A 71 -30.76 -6.23 -22.10
CA ALA A 71 -30.57 -4.91 -22.68
C ALA A 71 -30.09 -4.96 -24.14
N ILE A 72 -29.19 -5.88 -24.49
CA ILE A 72 -28.73 -6.08 -25.88
C ILE A 72 -29.89 -6.48 -26.80
N ALA A 73 -30.75 -7.41 -26.36
CA ALA A 73 -31.88 -7.86 -27.15
C ALA A 73 -32.82 -6.71 -27.54
N GLU A 74 -32.99 -5.73 -26.64
CA GLU A 74 -33.82 -4.55 -26.86
C GLU A 74 -33.16 -3.46 -27.73
N CYS A 75 -31.86 -3.58 -28.07
CA CYS A 75 -31.18 -2.58 -28.89
C CYS A 75 -31.52 -2.67 -30.39
N GLY A 76 -32.01 -3.82 -30.86
CA GLY A 76 -32.22 -4.09 -32.30
C GLY A 76 -33.40 -3.36 -32.95
N HIS A 77 -34.23 -2.68 -32.16
CA HIS A 77 -35.36 -1.90 -32.65
C HIS A 77 -35.67 -0.76 -31.69
N ARG A 78 -36.42 0.23 -32.16
CA ARG A 78 -36.83 1.36 -31.33
C ARG A 78 -37.90 0.93 -30.31
N ASN A 79 -37.57 1.04 -29.03
CA ASN A 79 -38.47 0.85 -27.90
C ASN A 79 -38.02 1.76 -26.73
N ARG A 80 -38.76 1.71 -25.61
CA ARG A 80 -38.47 2.51 -24.41
C ARG A 80 -37.08 2.24 -23.82
N MET A 81 -36.59 1.00 -23.89
CA MET A 81 -35.26 0.63 -23.42
C MET A 81 -34.18 1.24 -24.30
N SER A 82 -34.23 1.01 -25.62
CA SER A 82 -33.27 1.53 -26.59
C SER A 82 -33.22 3.06 -26.58
N GLU A 83 -34.35 3.74 -26.39
CA GLU A 83 -34.42 5.19 -26.23
C GLU A 83 -33.74 5.65 -24.94
N THR A 84 -34.00 4.95 -23.83
CA THR A 84 -33.35 5.24 -22.54
C THR A 84 -31.83 5.05 -22.60
N LEU A 85 -31.36 3.99 -23.27
CA LEU A 85 -29.94 3.72 -23.48
C LEU A 85 -29.29 4.77 -24.41
N GLN A 86 -29.96 5.12 -25.52
CA GLN A 86 -29.54 6.19 -26.43
C GLN A 86 -29.38 7.52 -25.68
N GLU A 87 -30.35 7.88 -24.84
CA GLU A 87 -30.31 9.12 -24.05
C GLU A 87 -29.14 9.14 -23.06
N ASP A 88 -28.87 8.05 -22.34
CA ASP A 88 -27.71 7.96 -21.44
C ASP A 88 -26.39 8.10 -22.21
N LEU A 89 -26.24 7.35 -23.31
CA LEU A 89 -25.03 7.37 -24.15
C LEU A 89 -24.77 8.77 -24.74
N ASP A 90 -25.80 9.39 -25.32
CA ASP A 90 -25.66 10.74 -25.91
C ASP A 90 -25.35 11.80 -24.83
N ARG A 91 -25.97 11.70 -23.64
CA ARG A 91 -25.69 12.61 -22.52
C ARG A 91 -24.29 12.41 -21.96
N ARG A 92 -23.90 11.16 -21.71
CA ARG A 92 -22.62 10.76 -21.11
C ARG A 92 -21.45 11.19 -21.98
N TYR A 93 -21.57 11.02 -23.28
CA TYR A 93 -20.49 11.24 -24.23
C TYR A 93 -20.67 12.52 -25.07
N ALA A 94 -21.47 13.48 -24.60
CA ALA A 94 -21.78 14.71 -25.34
C ALA A 94 -20.52 15.47 -25.80
N LEU A 95 -19.47 15.54 -24.96
CA LEU A 95 -18.20 16.20 -25.31
C LEU A 95 -17.45 15.45 -26.41
N THR A 96 -17.35 14.12 -26.32
CA THR A 96 -16.69 13.28 -27.32
C THR A 96 -17.46 13.30 -28.64
N ILE A 97 -18.79 13.25 -28.60
CA ILE A 97 -19.65 13.43 -29.78
C ILE A 97 -19.40 14.80 -30.43
N LYS A 98 -19.29 15.87 -29.63
CA LYS A 98 -18.98 17.22 -30.14
C LYS A 98 -17.61 17.26 -30.82
N ARG A 99 -16.59 16.59 -30.25
CA ARG A 99 -15.25 16.46 -30.85
C ARG A 99 -15.31 15.73 -32.20
N PHE A 100 -16.00 14.58 -32.24
CA PHE A 100 -16.09 13.74 -33.43
C PHE A 100 -16.85 14.41 -34.59
N ARG A 101 -17.79 15.31 -34.31
CA ARG A 101 -18.53 16.09 -35.32
C ARG A 101 -17.63 16.89 -36.27
N ALA A 102 -16.40 17.20 -35.86
CA ALA A 102 -15.43 17.90 -36.71
C ALA A 102 -14.93 17.04 -37.88
N ALA A 103 -14.92 15.71 -37.75
CA ALA A 103 -14.51 14.80 -38.81
C ALA A 103 -15.49 14.87 -40.00
N LYS A 104 -14.99 15.18 -41.19
CA LYS A 104 -15.79 15.28 -42.43
C LYS A 104 -15.54 14.15 -43.42
N THR A 105 -14.63 13.24 -43.09
CA THR A 105 -14.30 12.08 -43.91
C THR A 105 -14.16 10.83 -43.03
N ALA A 106 -14.22 9.65 -43.64
CA ALA A 106 -14.01 8.39 -42.94
C ALA A 106 -12.59 8.32 -42.36
N GLU A 107 -11.59 8.81 -43.08
CA GLU A 107 -10.18 8.83 -42.64
C GLU A 107 -10.00 9.71 -41.40
N ALA A 108 -10.60 10.90 -41.38
CA ALA A 108 -10.55 11.79 -40.22
C ALA A 108 -11.24 11.15 -38.99
N LEU A 109 -12.32 10.38 -39.22
CA LEU A 109 -13.01 9.65 -38.17
C LEU A 109 -12.16 8.48 -37.63
N THR A 110 -11.48 7.75 -38.52
CA THR A 110 -10.52 6.70 -38.17
C THR A 110 -9.39 7.24 -37.30
N GLN A 111 -8.81 8.39 -37.65
CA GLN A 111 -7.75 8.99 -36.83
C GLN A 111 -8.22 9.32 -35.42
N LEU A 112 -9.42 9.91 -35.26
CA LEU A 112 -9.99 10.18 -33.94
C LEU A 112 -10.23 8.90 -33.12
N TRP A 113 -10.54 7.78 -33.78
CA TRP A 113 -10.67 6.48 -33.13
C TRP A 113 -9.31 5.94 -32.67
N LEU A 114 -8.30 5.96 -33.53
CA LEU A 114 -6.94 5.50 -33.21
C LEU A 114 -6.32 6.34 -32.07
N ASP A 115 -6.51 7.67 -32.09
CA ASP A 115 -6.09 8.56 -31.02
C ASP A 115 -6.75 8.19 -29.68
N ALA A 116 -8.03 7.82 -29.71
CA ALA A 116 -8.76 7.40 -28.51
C ALA A 116 -8.26 6.05 -27.96
N ILE A 117 -7.90 5.10 -28.84
CA ILE A 117 -7.23 3.86 -28.45
C ILE A 117 -5.91 4.18 -27.75
N TYR A 118 -5.08 5.03 -28.37
CA TYR A 118 -3.78 5.39 -27.80
C TYR A 118 -3.90 6.08 -26.44
N GLN A 119 -4.93 6.91 -26.25
CA GLN A 119 -5.21 7.61 -24.99
C GLN A 119 -5.90 6.73 -23.93
N GLY A 120 -6.45 5.58 -24.32
CA GLY A 120 -7.23 4.70 -23.44
C GLY A 120 -8.66 5.16 -23.14
N ASP A 121 -9.14 6.25 -23.75
CA ASP A 121 -10.51 6.76 -23.60
C ASP A 121 -11.42 6.28 -24.74
N VAL A 122 -11.67 4.97 -24.76
CA VAL A 122 -12.28 4.29 -25.91
C VAL A 122 -13.81 4.28 -25.89
N ALA A 123 -14.44 4.32 -24.71
CA ALA A 123 -15.90 4.13 -24.59
C ALA A 123 -16.70 5.24 -25.30
N GLY A 124 -16.35 6.50 -25.03
CA GLY A 124 -17.03 7.64 -25.68
C GLY A 124 -16.69 7.76 -27.16
N ALA A 125 -15.46 7.42 -27.54
CA ALA A 125 -15.01 7.43 -28.93
C ALA A 125 -15.71 6.34 -29.76
N PHE A 126 -15.93 5.16 -29.17
CA PHE A 126 -16.64 4.07 -29.81
C PHE A 126 -18.09 4.45 -30.11
N TRP A 127 -18.82 4.97 -29.12
CA TRP A 127 -20.19 5.47 -29.32
C TRP A 127 -20.25 6.60 -30.35
N ALA A 128 -19.37 7.60 -30.22
CA ALA A 128 -19.34 8.75 -31.12
C ALA A 128 -19.02 8.35 -32.57
N GLY A 129 -18.09 7.40 -32.76
CA GLY A 129 -17.69 6.89 -34.07
C GLY A 129 -18.76 6.03 -34.72
N LEU A 130 -19.29 5.00 -34.06
CA LEU A 130 -20.32 4.10 -34.61
C LEU A 130 -21.56 4.84 -35.09
N THR A 131 -21.94 5.89 -34.37
CA THR A 131 -23.12 6.70 -34.70
C THR A 131 -22.83 7.84 -35.67
N HIS A 132 -21.57 8.05 -36.06
CA HIS A 132 -21.18 9.17 -36.92
C HIS A 132 -21.68 8.98 -38.37
N PRO A 133 -22.12 10.04 -39.08
CA PRO A 133 -22.55 9.94 -40.48
C PRO A 133 -21.48 9.40 -41.44
N MET A 134 -20.20 9.64 -41.13
CA MET A 134 -19.04 9.16 -41.92
C MET A 134 -18.58 7.75 -41.53
N CYS A 135 -19.27 7.08 -40.60
CA CYS A 135 -18.97 5.69 -40.26
C CYS A 135 -19.61 4.76 -41.29
N ASP A 136 -18.80 4.36 -42.27
CA ASP A 136 -19.13 3.32 -43.23
C ASP A 136 -19.00 1.92 -42.59
N THR A 137 -19.42 0.89 -43.33
CA THR A 137 -19.41 -0.50 -42.86
C THR A 137 -17.98 -0.98 -42.52
N GLY A 138 -16.99 -0.61 -43.33
CA GLY A 138 -15.60 -1.02 -43.12
C GLY A 138 -15.03 -0.46 -41.83
N LEU A 139 -15.26 0.82 -41.55
CA LEU A 139 -14.85 1.46 -40.31
C LEU A 139 -15.61 0.89 -39.10
N GLN A 140 -16.92 0.64 -39.23
CA GLN A 140 -17.71 0.00 -38.18
C GLN A 140 -17.12 -1.35 -37.77
N GLU A 141 -16.84 -2.22 -38.75
CA GLU A 141 -16.22 -3.52 -38.52
C GLU A 141 -14.83 -3.39 -37.90
N GLY A 142 -14.01 -2.46 -38.39
CA GLY A 142 -12.69 -2.16 -37.84
C GLY A 142 -12.75 -1.77 -36.36
N MET A 143 -13.60 -0.80 -36.02
CA MET A 143 -13.81 -0.37 -34.63
C MET A 143 -14.27 -1.53 -33.74
N CYS A 144 -15.16 -2.40 -34.23
CA CYS A 144 -15.63 -3.56 -33.46
C CYS A 144 -14.52 -4.60 -33.22
N ARG A 145 -13.66 -4.84 -34.22
CA ARG A 145 -12.48 -5.72 -34.09
C ARG A 145 -11.48 -5.16 -33.09
N ASP A 146 -11.20 -3.87 -33.16
CA ASP A 146 -10.32 -3.19 -32.21
C ASP A 146 -10.88 -3.29 -30.79
N MET A 147 -12.17 -3.00 -30.61
CA MET A 147 -12.85 -3.10 -29.32
C MET A 147 -12.78 -4.52 -28.74
N HIS A 148 -13.01 -5.53 -29.57
CA HIS A 148 -12.89 -6.93 -29.17
C HIS A 148 -11.49 -7.25 -28.64
N MET A 149 -10.43 -6.82 -29.34
CA MET A 149 -9.06 -7.04 -28.90
C MET A 149 -8.72 -6.27 -27.61
N LEU A 150 -9.21 -5.05 -27.48
CA LEU A 150 -9.04 -4.25 -26.25
C LEU A 150 -9.69 -4.93 -25.05
N GLN A 151 -10.89 -5.49 -25.20
CA GLN A 151 -11.55 -6.24 -24.13
C GLN A 151 -10.77 -7.50 -23.75
N HIS A 152 -10.20 -8.22 -24.72
CA HIS A 152 -9.32 -9.37 -24.46
C HIS A 152 -8.07 -8.96 -23.66
N GLN A 153 -7.42 -7.85 -24.05
CA GLN A 153 -6.24 -7.32 -23.37
C GLN A 153 -6.57 -6.85 -21.96
N ALA A 154 -7.65 -6.08 -21.78
CA ALA A 154 -8.11 -5.64 -20.47
C ALA A 154 -8.36 -6.83 -19.54
N GLY A 155 -9.02 -7.89 -20.05
CA GLY A 155 -9.22 -9.12 -19.29
C GLY A 155 -7.92 -9.84 -18.93
N ALA A 156 -6.92 -9.85 -19.82
CA ALA A 156 -5.60 -10.43 -19.54
C ALA A 156 -4.84 -9.64 -18.46
N THR A 157 -4.86 -8.31 -18.55
CA THR A 157 -4.24 -7.42 -17.56
C THR A 157 -4.89 -7.60 -16.19
N VAL A 158 -6.23 -7.59 -16.10
CA VAL A 158 -6.94 -7.81 -14.83
C VAL A 158 -6.54 -9.15 -14.18
N ARG A 159 -6.41 -10.22 -14.97
CA ARG A 159 -5.96 -11.52 -14.43
C ARG A 159 -4.52 -11.45 -13.89
N ALA A 160 -3.62 -10.78 -14.61
CA ALA A 160 -2.24 -10.60 -14.16
C ALA A 160 -2.18 -9.75 -12.88
N ASP A 161 -2.99 -8.69 -12.81
CA ASP A 161 -3.09 -7.82 -11.64
C ASP A 161 -3.64 -8.55 -10.42
N ILE A 162 -4.63 -9.43 -10.58
CA ILE A 162 -5.14 -10.28 -9.48
C ILE A 162 -4.03 -11.16 -8.91
N VAL A 163 -3.22 -11.80 -9.76
CA VAL A 163 -2.10 -12.64 -9.31
C VAL A 163 -1.09 -11.81 -8.52
N ARG A 164 -0.71 -10.64 -9.06
CA ARG A 164 0.23 -9.73 -8.38
C ARG A 164 -0.32 -9.19 -7.07
N PHE A 165 -1.60 -8.83 -7.04
CA PHE A 165 -2.28 -8.32 -5.85
C PHE A 165 -2.32 -9.38 -4.74
N ASN A 166 -2.63 -10.63 -5.07
CA ASN A 166 -2.64 -11.71 -4.10
C ASN A 166 -1.24 -12.00 -3.53
N ALA A 167 -0.20 -11.96 -4.37
CA ALA A 167 1.18 -12.10 -3.90
C ALA A 167 1.57 -10.97 -2.94
N LEU A 168 1.18 -9.72 -3.23
CA LEU A 168 1.41 -8.60 -2.33
C LEU A 168 0.64 -8.72 -1.00
N LEU A 169 -0.58 -9.25 -1.02
CA LEU A 169 -1.34 -9.52 0.21
C LEU A 169 -0.64 -10.58 1.07
N GLU A 170 -0.11 -11.64 0.46
CA GLU A 170 0.63 -12.68 1.17
C GLU A 170 1.92 -12.13 1.79
N GLU A 171 2.70 -11.39 1.01
CA GLU A 171 3.93 -10.73 1.49
C GLU A 171 3.63 -9.76 2.64
N ASN A 172 2.57 -8.94 2.50
CA ASN A 172 2.15 -8.02 3.55
C ASN A 172 1.79 -8.78 4.84
N ALA A 173 1.10 -9.92 4.74
CA ALA A 173 0.79 -10.76 5.88
C ALA A 173 2.04 -11.37 6.53
N VAL A 174 3.04 -11.78 5.74
CA VAL A 174 4.34 -12.26 6.25
C VAL A 174 5.05 -11.15 7.02
N LEU A 175 5.23 -9.98 6.40
CA LEU A 175 5.90 -8.84 7.00
C LEU A 175 5.18 -8.36 8.27
N GLY A 176 3.84 -8.36 8.27
CA GLY A 176 3.04 -8.04 9.45
C GLY A 176 3.32 -8.98 10.63
N ARG A 177 3.45 -10.29 10.37
CA ARG A 177 3.81 -11.27 11.42
C ARG A 177 5.24 -11.09 11.91
N GLU A 178 6.19 -10.83 11.02
CA GLU A 178 7.58 -10.60 11.40
C GLU A 178 7.72 -9.34 12.25
N MET A 179 7.08 -8.24 11.83
CA MET A 179 7.03 -7.01 12.60
C MET A 179 6.49 -7.24 14.01
N GLY A 180 5.39 -7.98 14.15
CA GLY A 180 4.84 -8.36 15.46
C GLY A 180 5.86 -9.12 16.33
N ARG A 181 6.56 -10.10 15.75
CA ARG A 181 7.62 -10.84 16.48
C ARG A 181 8.77 -9.94 16.91
N HIS A 182 9.18 -8.99 16.07
CA HIS A 182 10.22 -8.02 16.42
C HIS A 182 9.78 -7.09 17.54
N GLN A 183 8.53 -6.61 17.49
CA GLN A 183 7.94 -5.78 18.56
C GLN A 183 7.87 -6.54 19.88
N ASP A 184 7.44 -7.81 19.88
CA ASP A 184 7.40 -8.64 21.08
C ASP A 184 8.78 -8.86 21.70
N ARG A 185 9.79 -9.18 20.86
CA ARG A 185 11.18 -9.35 21.33
C ARG A 185 11.72 -8.05 21.91
N HIS A 186 11.48 -6.93 21.24
CA HIS A 186 11.91 -5.62 21.70
C HIS A 186 11.26 -5.26 23.04
N ALA A 187 9.94 -5.48 23.17
CA ALA A 187 9.22 -5.23 24.42
C ALA A 187 9.76 -6.06 25.59
N ARG A 188 10.10 -7.34 25.35
CA ARG A 188 10.73 -8.21 26.37
C ARG A 188 12.09 -7.69 26.80
N LEU A 189 12.96 -7.38 25.83
CA LEU A 189 14.30 -6.86 26.11
C LEU A 189 14.24 -5.54 26.88
N MET A 190 13.34 -4.63 26.50
CA MET A 190 13.15 -3.35 27.21
C MET A 190 12.70 -3.57 28.65
N LYS A 191 11.81 -4.54 28.90
CA LYS A 191 11.37 -4.91 30.26
C LYS A 191 12.53 -5.48 31.09
N GLU A 192 13.32 -6.38 30.52
CA GLU A 192 14.51 -6.93 31.18
C GLU A 192 15.50 -5.83 31.55
N LYS A 193 15.83 -4.94 30.61
CA LYS A 193 16.73 -3.81 30.84
C LYS A 193 16.20 -2.83 31.88
N THR A 194 14.90 -2.56 31.88
CA THR A 194 14.28 -1.71 32.91
C THR A 194 14.46 -2.35 34.30
N SER A 195 14.23 -3.66 34.43
CA SER A 195 14.42 -4.37 35.70
C SER A 195 15.88 -4.40 36.16
N GLU A 196 16.84 -4.57 35.24
CA GLU A 196 18.28 -4.47 35.54
C GLU A 196 18.65 -3.08 36.06
N VAL A 197 18.16 -2.03 35.39
CA VAL A 197 18.38 -0.65 35.81
C VAL A 197 17.81 -0.39 37.21
N ASP A 198 16.60 -0.86 37.50
CA ASP A 198 15.98 -0.71 38.83
C ASP A 198 16.81 -1.40 39.92
N LYS A 199 17.31 -2.61 39.66
CA LYS A 199 18.19 -3.34 40.61
C LYS A 199 19.50 -2.60 40.85
N LEU A 200 20.14 -2.11 39.80
CA LEU A 200 21.38 -1.34 39.91
C LEU A 200 21.15 -0.04 40.66
N GLN A 201 20.03 0.64 40.44
CA GLN A 201 19.67 1.85 41.19
C GLN A 201 19.46 1.54 42.68
N GLN A 202 18.80 0.44 43.03
CA GLN A 202 18.64 0.00 44.42
C GLN A 202 20.01 -0.30 45.08
N GLN A 203 20.90 -1.00 44.38
CA GLN A 203 22.26 -1.27 44.87
C GLN A 203 23.06 0.02 45.10
N ILE A 204 22.97 0.99 44.19
CA ILE A 204 23.62 2.30 44.35
C ILE A 204 23.11 3.01 45.61
N VAL A 205 21.79 3.00 45.84
CA VAL A 205 21.19 3.61 47.05
C VAL A 205 21.68 2.90 48.32
N GLN A 206 21.71 1.57 48.31
CA GLN A 206 22.17 0.80 49.47
C GLN A 206 23.65 1.02 49.77
N LEU A 207 24.52 0.95 48.75
CA LEU A 207 25.95 1.22 48.90
C LEU A 207 26.22 2.64 49.40
N ARG A 208 25.45 3.64 48.95
CA ARG A 208 25.54 5.01 49.48
C ARG A 208 25.18 5.08 50.96
N ALA A 209 24.10 4.42 51.38
CA ALA A 209 23.71 4.37 52.78
C ALA A 209 24.76 3.69 53.66
N GLU A 210 25.34 2.58 53.20
CA GLU A 210 26.44 1.89 53.88
C GLU A 210 27.69 2.76 54.01
N ASN A 211 28.05 3.50 52.95
CA ASN A 211 29.19 4.43 52.99
C ASN A 211 28.96 5.55 54.00
N ILE A 212 27.77 6.17 53.99
CA ILE A 212 27.41 7.21 54.98
C ILE A 212 27.47 6.66 56.40
N GLY A 213 27.00 5.42 56.61
CA GLY A 213 27.09 4.74 57.90
C GLY A 213 28.54 4.54 58.36
N LYS A 214 29.41 4.07 57.45
CA LYS A 214 30.85 3.90 57.72
C LYS A 214 31.53 5.24 58.01
N ASP A 215 31.26 6.28 57.21
CA ASP A 215 31.81 7.62 57.41
C ASP A 215 31.40 8.19 58.78
N SER A 216 30.15 7.96 59.19
CA SER A 216 29.65 8.38 60.51
C SER A 216 30.37 7.66 61.66
N VAL A 217 30.61 6.34 61.53
CA VAL A 217 31.38 5.57 62.51
C VAL A 217 32.85 6.01 62.55
N ILE A 218 33.46 6.24 61.39
CA ILE A 218 34.84 6.74 61.30
C ILE A 218 34.94 8.10 61.98
N ALA A 219 34.00 9.04 61.71
CA ALA A 219 33.98 10.34 62.36
C ALA A 219 33.82 10.22 63.89
N TYR A 220 32.93 9.35 64.36
CA TYR A 220 32.74 9.06 65.79
C TYR A 220 34.04 8.53 66.43
N LEU A 221 34.62 7.46 65.87
CA LEU A 221 35.84 6.85 66.41
C LEU A 221 37.04 7.81 66.36
N THR A 222 37.13 8.64 65.33
CA THR A 222 38.18 9.67 65.22
C THR A 222 38.05 10.70 66.35
N ASN A 223 36.83 11.15 66.65
CA ASN A 223 36.56 12.06 67.75
C ASN A 223 36.81 11.41 69.13
N ASP A 224 36.37 10.16 69.33
CA ASP A 224 36.58 9.42 70.58
C ASP A 224 38.07 9.17 70.86
N LEU A 225 38.84 8.78 69.83
CA LEU A 225 40.30 8.66 69.92
C LEU A 225 40.97 10.00 70.27
N GLN A 226 40.46 11.11 69.74
CA GLN A 226 40.97 12.43 70.08
C GLN A 226 40.68 12.77 71.55
N GLN A 227 39.45 12.54 72.02
CA GLN A 227 39.07 12.76 73.43
C GLN A 227 39.89 11.89 74.38
N LEU A 228 40.10 10.61 74.07
CA LEU A 228 40.93 9.71 74.89
C LEU A 228 42.39 10.16 74.94
N ARG A 229 42.94 10.66 73.82
CA ARG A 229 44.30 11.24 73.79
C ARG A 229 44.39 12.49 74.66
N GLU A 230 43.39 13.37 74.61
CA GLU A 230 43.34 14.57 75.43
C GLU A 230 43.14 14.27 76.92
N ALA A 231 42.43 13.18 77.26
CA ALA A 231 42.20 12.75 78.64
C ALA A 231 43.43 12.13 79.32
N VAL A 232 44.43 11.65 78.55
CA VAL A 232 45.68 11.09 79.08
C VAL A 232 46.91 11.78 78.49
N PRO A 233 47.14 13.07 78.78
CA PRO A 233 48.20 13.86 78.15
C PRO A 233 49.62 13.39 78.53
N GLU A 234 49.78 12.71 79.68
CA GLU A 234 51.06 12.14 80.11
C GLU A 234 51.31 10.71 79.59
N LEU A 235 50.44 10.12 78.77
CA LEU A 235 50.62 8.74 78.33
C LEU A 235 51.92 8.56 77.53
N GLU A 236 52.19 9.45 76.59
CA GLU A 236 53.43 9.41 75.80
C GLU A 236 54.68 9.64 76.65
N SER A 237 54.63 10.56 77.60
CA SER A 237 55.77 10.82 78.49
C SER A 237 56.01 9.63 79.42
N ARG A 238 54.95 9.01 79.97
CA ARG A 238 55.04 7.77 80.75
C ARG A 238 55.57 6.59 79.94
N GLN A 239 55.13 6.41 78.70
CA GLN A 239 55.67 5.35 77.82
C GLN A 239 57.17 5.57 77.52
N LYS A 240 57.59 6.80 77.23
CA LYS A 240 59.00 7.15 77.03
C LYS A 240 59.84 6.93 78.30
N LEU A 241 59.30 7.29 79.47
CA LEU A 241 59.93 7.02 80.75
C LEU A 241 60.06 5.52 81.02
N GLN A 242 59.01 4.73 80.74
CA GLN A 242 59.04 3.29 80.90
C GLN A 242 60.09 2.64 79.97
N GLN A 243 60.18 3.07 78.71
CA GLN A 243 61.22 2.60 77.78
C GLN A 243 62.63 2.94 78.29
N LYS A 244 62.83 4.16 78.82
CA LYS A 244 64.11 4.54 79.43
C LYS A 244 64.44 3.71 80.67
N ILE A 245 63.46 3.45 81.53
CA ILE A 245 63.64 2.59 82.72
C ILE A 245 64.05 1.18 82.27
N ASN A 246 63.37 0.61 81.29
CA ASN A 246 63.72 -0.73 80.77
C ASN A 246 65.14 -0.75 80.16
N GLN A 247 65.53 0.29 79.42
CA GLN A 247 66.90 0.42 78.89
C GLN A 247 67.94 0.54 80.01
N MET A 248 67.65 1.32 81.05
CA MET A 248 68.55 1.46 82.20
C MET A 248 68.65 0.16 83.00
N GLN A 249 67.54 -0.56 83.19
CA GLN A 249 67.53 -1.87 83.85
C GLN A 249 68.34 -2.91 83.08
N HIS A 250 68.20 -2.95 81.75
CA HIS A 250 69.02 -3.83 80.90
C HIS A 250 70.51 -3.50 81.04
N ARG A 251 70.86 -2.21 81.00
CA ARG A 251 72.24 -1.75 81.16
C ARG A 251 72.80 -2.00 82.56
N GLN A 252 71.96 -1.91 83.59
CA GLN A 252 72.33 -2.24 84.95
C GLN A 252 72.56 -3.74 85.12
N GLN A 253 71.72 -4.59 84.52
CA GLN A 253 71.94 -6.04 84.47
C GLN A 253 73.25 -6.39 83.77
N GLU A 254 73.55 -5.76 82.64
CA GLU A 254 74.84 -5.93 81.93
C GLU A 254 76.04 -5.53 82.81
N LEU A 255 75.96 -4.40 83.52
CA LEU A 255 77.01 -3.95 84.43
C LEU A 255 77.16 -4.85 85.66
N GLU A 256 76.06 -5.34 86.22
CA GLU A 256 76.06 -6.30 87.34
C GLU A 256 76.63 -7.66 86.91
N GLN A 257 76.50 -8.04 85.64
CA GLN A 257 77.14 -9.22 85.07
C GLN A 257 78.65 -9.00 84.90
N GLN A 258 79.07 -7.82 84.43
CA GLN A 258 80.49 -7.45 84.30
C GLN A 258 81.22 -7.29 85.64
N LEU A 259 80.51 -7.01 86.74
CA LEU A 259 81.06 -6.96 88.10
C LEU A 259 81.14 -8.33 88.79
N ARG A 260 80.53 -9.37 88.21
CA ARG A 260 80.55 -10.76 88.71
C ARG A 260 81.59 -11.65 88.01
N ASP A 261 82.16 -11.18 86.91
CA ASP A 261 83.35 -11.74 86.24
C ASP A 261 84.63 -11.03 86.73
#